data_AF-A0A7K3W455-F1
#
_entry.id   AF-A0A7K3W455-F1
#
_cell.length_a   1.000
_cell.length_b   1.000
_cell.length_c   1.000
_cell.angle_alpha   90.00
_cell.angle_beta   90.00
_cell.angle_gamma   90.00
#
_symmetry.space_group_name_H-M   'P 1'
#
loop_
_entity.id
_entity.type
_entity.pdbx_description
1 polymer ?
#
loop_
_entity_poly.entity_id
_entity_poly.type
_entity_poly.pdbx_seq_one_letter_code
_entity_poly.pdbx_strand_id
1 'polypeptide(L)' 'MTSPEPAGRAARRERLVALLLAGVAAVLLFSSPTWFASDQAVVGGAQLFLGVVLAGVAAVLYRRATRA' A
#
# COMPACT_ATOMS: atom_id res chain seq x y z
N MET A 1 25.23 18.92 -24.64
CA MET A 1 24.90 17.86 -23.66
C MET A 1 23.67 18.30 -22.88
N THR A 2 22.48 18.00 -23.40
CA THR A 2 21.22 18.28 -22.70
C THR A 2 20.95 17.09 -21.78
N SER A 3 21.04 17.26 -20.46
CA SER A 3 20.74 16.18 -19.52
C SER A 3 19.22 15.95 -19.45
N PRO A 4 18.69 14.81 -19.92
CA PRO A 4 17.39 14.35 -19.45
C PRO A 4 17.61 13.78 -18.02
N GLU A 5 16.89 14.07 -16.97
CA GLU A 5 15.60 14.71 -16.76
C GLU A 5 15.46 15.02 -15.25
N PRO A 6 14.97 16.20 -14.87
CA PRO A 6 14.36 16.42 -13.56
C PRO A 6 12.97 15.75 -13.45
N ALA A 7 12.23 15.66 -14.56
CA ALA A 7 10.82 15.27 -14.58
C ALA A 7 10.58 13.77 -14.31
N GLY A 8 11.40 12.87 -14.85
CA GLY A 8 11.29 11.43 -14.56
C GLY A 8 11.48 11.05 -13.09
N ARG A 9 12.31 11.80 -12.35
CA ARG A 9 12.45 11.63 -10.88
C ARG A 9 11.22 12.09 -10.11
N ALA A 10 10.61 13.20 -10.53
CA ALA A 10 9.38 13.71 -9.92
C ALA A 10 8.22 12.73 -10.13
N ALA A 11 8.02 12.23 -11.36
CA ALA A 11 6.97 11.26 -11.69
C ALA A 11 7.12 9.93 -10.92
N ARG A 12 8.35 9.47 -10.68
CA ARG A 12 8.61 8.28 -9.84
C ARG A 12 8.29 8.55 -8.36
N ARG A 13 8.67 9.72 -7.83
CA ARG A 13 8.40 10.11 -6.44
C ARG A 13 6.90 10.23 -6.18
N GLU A 14 6.18 10.89 -7.07
CA GLU A 14 4.72 11.09 -6.98
C GLU A 14 3.97 9.76 -6.96
N ARG A 15 4.39 8.83 -7.81
CA ARG A 15 3.85 7.47 -7.85
C ARG A 15 4.11 6.66 -6.58
N LEU A 16 5.26 6.85 -5.93
CA LEU A 16 5.55 6.22 -4.63
C LEU A 16 4.73 6.84 -3.49
N VAL A 17 4.54 8.16 -3.52
CA VAL A 17 3.69 8.87 -2.55
C VAL A 17 2.23 8.47 -2.69
N ALA A 18 1.72 8.34 -3.93
CA ALA A 18 0.38 7.84 -4.20
C ALA A 18 0.19 6.39 -3.71
N LEU A 19 1.21 5.52 -3.89
CA LEU A 19 1.16 4.15 -3.37
C LEU A 19 1.22 4.12 -1.83
N LEU A 20 2.00 4.99 -1.20
CA LEU A 20 2.05 5.14 0.25
C LEU A 20 0.70 5.58 0.81
N LEU A 21 0.11 6.63 0.24
CA LEU A 21 -1.19 7.15 0.63
C LEU A 21 -2.30 6.11 0.43
N ALA A 22 -2.28 5.36 -0.67
CA ALA A 22 -3.21 4.26 -0.90
C ALA A 22 -3.07 3.15 0.16
N GLY A 23 -1.83 2.82 0.56
CA GLY A 23 -1.58 1.88 1.65
C GLY A 23 -2.07 2.39 3.01
N VAL A 24 -1.79 3.65 3.33
CA VAL A 24 -2.25 4.31 4.57
C VAL A 24 -3.78 4.36 4.62
N ALA A 25 -4.43 4.73 3.52
CA ALA A 25 -5.88 4.74 3.41
C ALA A 25 -6.47 3.33 3.61
N ALA A 26 -5.86 2.29 3.04
CA ALA A 26 -6.28 0.91 3.24
C ALA A 26 -6.13 0.48 4.71
N VAL A 27 -5.01 0.82 5.38
CA VAL A 27 -4.80 0.52 6.80
C VAL A 27 -5.81 1.26 7.68
N LEU A 28 -6.03 2.56 7.45
CA LEU A 28 -7.02 3.32 8.21
C LEU A 28 -8.43 2.73 8.03
N LEU A 29 -8.82 2.43 6.80
CA LEU A 29 -10.14 1.88 6.49
C LEU A 29 -10.38 0.52 7.16
N PHE A 30 -9.32 -0.27 7.37
CA PHE A 30 -9.40 -1.57 8.05
C PHE A 30 -9.15 -1.53 9.56
N SER A 31 -8.52 -0.47 10.06
CA SER A 31 -8.37 -0.22 11.50
C SER A 31 -9.63 0.42 12.09
N SER A 32 -10.42 1.14 11.28
CA SER A 32 -11.66 1.75 11.75
C SER A 32 -12.75 0.75 12.21
N PRO A 33 -12.96 -0.43 11.59
CA PRO A 33 -13.95 -1.41 12.00
C PRO A 33 -13.54 -2.24 13.23
N THR A 34 -12.24 -2.38 13.51
CA THR A 34 -11.73 -3.22 14.61
C THR A 34 -11.97 -2.62 16.00
N TRP A 35 -12.19 -1.30 16.09
CA TRP A 35 -12.64 -0.66 17.32
C TRP A 35 -14.13 -0.89 17.63
N PHE A 36 -14.93 -1.38 16.68
CA PHE A 36 -16.39 -1.42 16.79
C PHE A 36 -17.02 -2.83 16.86
N ALA A 37 -16.32 -3.91 16.50
CA ALA A 37 -16.98 -5.21 16.28
C ALA A 37 -16.36 -6.39 17.04
N SER A 38 -16.82 -6.61 18.28
CA SER A 38 -17.03 -7.90 18.98
C SER A 38 -16.16 -9.16 18.70
N ASP A 39 -15.64 -9.69 19.81
CA ASP A 39 -14.60 -10.68 20.14
C ASP A 39 -14.21 -11.87 19.21
N GLN A 40 -15.06 -12.44 18.35
CA GLN A 40 -14.70 -13.67 17.59
C GLN A 40 -14.71 -13.55 16.06
N ALA A 41 -15.56 -12.68 15.50
CA ALA A 41 -15.53 -12.38 14.07
C ALA A 41 -14.27 -11.58 13.67
N VAL A 42 -13.64 -10.91 14.65
CA VAL A 42 -12.41 -10.13 14.48
C VAL A 42 -11.25 -10.99 14.02
N VAL A 43 -11.08 -12.20 14.55
CA VAL A 43 -9.90 -13.02 14.25
C VAL A 43 -9.90 -13.45 12.78
N GLY A 44 -11.06 -13.88 12.27
CA GLY A 44 -11.24 -14.20 10.85
C GLY A 44 -11.07 -12.97 9.95
N GLY A 45 -11.65 -11.84 10.34
CA GLY A 45 -11.52 -10.57 9.61
C GLY A 45 -10.09 -10.03 9.58
N ALA A 46 -9.38 -10.11 10.70
CA ALA A 46 -7.99 -9.69 10.84
C ALA A 46 -7.03 -10.56 10.04
N GLN A 47 -7.29 -11.87 9.95
CA GLN A 47 -6.47 -12.76 9.14
C GLN A 47 -6.64 -12.49 7.63
N LEU A 48 -7.87 -12.29 7.18
CA LEU A 48 -8.13 -11.87 5.79
C LEU A 48 -7.53 -10.49 5.50
N PHE A 49 -7.65 -9.54 6.44
CA PHE A 49 -7.03 -8.23 6.33
C PHE A 49 -5.51 -8.34 6.16
N LEU A 50 -4.87 -9.10 7.03
CA LEU A 50 -3.43 -9.31 7.02
C LEU A 50 -2.98 -9.90 5.68
N GLY A 51 -3.75 -10.85 5.13
CA GLY A 51 -3.54 -11.40 3.79
C GLY A 51 -3.62 -10.34 2.69
N VAL A 52 -4.62 -9.45 2.74
CA VAL A 52 -4.76 -8.34 1.79
C VAL A 52 -3.59 -7.36 1.88
N VAL A 53 -3.14 -7.03 3.09
CA VAL A 53 -1.97 -6.15 3.31
C VAL A 53 -0.70 -6.79 2.76
N LEU A 54 -0.45 -8.06 3.07
CA LEU A 54 0.69 -8.82 2.55
C LEU A 54 0.68 -8.89 1.03
N ALA A 55 -0.47 -9.17 0.42
CA ALA A 55 -0.64 -9.18 -1.03
C ALA A 55 -0.39 -7.80 -1.65
N GLY A 56 -0.86 -6.72 -1.02
CA GLY A 56 -0.60 -5.34 -1.44
C GLY A 56 0.90 -5.00 -1.39
N VAL A 57 1.58 -5.35 -0.29
CA VAL A 57 3.03 -5.17 -0.13
C VAL A 57 3.79 -5.97 -1.18
N ALA A 58 3.42 -7.24 -1.40
CA ALA A 58 4.03 -8.09 -2.42
C ALA A 58 3.86 -7.51 -3.83
N ALA A 59 2.67 -7.02 -4.17
CA ALA A 59 2.42 -6.36 -5.45
C ALA A 59 3.23 -5.07 -5.62
N VAL A 60 3.39 -4.27 -4.55
CA VAL A 60 4.26 -3.08 -4.58
C VAL A 60 5.73 -3.47 -4.77
N LEU A 61 6.22 -4.46 -4.03
CA LEU A 61 7.58 -4.97 -4.20
C LEU A 61 7.81 -5.50 -5.62
N TYR A 62 6.85 -6.28 -6.14
CA TYR A 62 6.91 -6.82 -7.49
C TYR A 62 6.98 -5.70 -8.52
N ARG A 63 6.08 -4.71 -8.45
CA ARG A 63 6.08 -3.55 -9.35
C ARG A 63 7.37 -2.72 -9.24
N ARG A 64 8.02 -2.69 -8.07
CA ARG A 64 9.33 -2.06 -7.91
C ARG A 64 10.44 -2.89 -8.56
N ALA A 65 10.42 -4.20 -8.38
CA ALA A 65 11.43 -5.12 -8.92
C ALA A 65 11.39 -5.17 -10.45
N THR A 66 10.21 -5.17 -11.07
CA THR A 66 10.08 -5.16 -12.55
C THR A 66 10.39 -3.80 -13.19
N ARG A 67 10.60 -2.76 -12.38
CA ARG A 67 10.95 -1.40 -12.83
C ARG A 67 12.42 -1.06 -12.60
N ALA A 68 13.17 -1.95 -11.95
CA ALA A 68 14.62 -1.85 -11.75
C ALA A 68 15.31 -2.63 -12.86
#